data_AF-A0A8J7MQ04-F1
#
_entry.id   AF-A0A8J7MQ04-F1
#
_cell.length_a   1.000
_cell.length_b   1.000
_cell.length_c   1.000
_cell.angle_alpha   90.00
_cell.angle_beta   90.00
_cell.angle_gamma   90.00
#
_symmetry.space_group_name_H-M   'P 1'
#
loop_
_entity.id
_entity.type
_entity.pdbx_description
1 polymer ?
#
loop_
_entity_poly.entity_id
_entity_poly.type
_entity_poly.pdbx_seq_one_letter_code
_entity_poly.pdbx_strand_id
1 'polypeptide(L)'
;MEVSQKINPINDNNYDDDITVTDVPQGRFLAVTANKVSDDGTKREITVQLFQLEQAPGGTQSTNSGLFVKGDKEISIEVTVSQDGTELATNDQAYA
;
A
#
# COMPACT_ATOMS: atom_id res chain seq x y z
N MET A 1 -11.59 -7.22 -6.30
CA MET A 1 -10.62 -6.36 -5.62
C MET A 1 -9.24 -6.72 -6.10
N GLU A 2 -8.59 -5.75 -6.73
CA GLU A 2 -7.21 -5.82 -7.18
C GLU A 2 -6.46 -4.64 -6.59
N VAL A 3 -5.15 -4.79 -6.39
CA VAL A 3 -4.26 -3.71 -5.97
C VAL A 3 -3.18 -3.51 -7.02
N SER A 4 -2.93 -2.26 -7.39
CA SER A 4 -1.83 -1.83 -8.23
C SER A 4 -1.05 -0.72 -7.55
N GLN A 5 0.24 -0.64 -7.90
CA GLN A 5 1.20 0.27 -7.32
C GLN A 5 1.82 1.15 -8.39
N LYS A 6 2.25 2.34 -7.98
CA LYS A 6 3.14 3.21 -8.76
C LYS A 6 4.17 3.76 -7.79
N ILE A 7 5.27 3.02 -7.68
CA ILE A 7 6.43 3.38 -6.89
C ILE A 7 7.11 4.58 -7.54
N ASN A 8 7.14 5.72 -6.83
CA ASN A 8 7.74 6.95 -7.33
C ASN A 8 9.10 7.20 -6.67
N PRO A 9 10.21 7.25 -7.43
CA PRO A 9 11.46 7.82 -6.92
C PRO A 9 11.30 9.35 -6.78
N ILE A 10 11.52 9.88 -5.59
CA ILE A 10 11.39 11.32 -5.30
C ILE A 10 12.75 12.02 -5.41
N ASN A 11 13.75 11.49 -4.72
CA ASN A 11 15.17 11.87 -4.80
C ASN A 11 16.01 10.73 -4.22
N ASP A 12 17.34 10.85 -4.21
CA ASP A 12 18.33 9.95 -3.57
C ASP A 12 17.78 8.55 -3.27
N ASN A 13 17.44 8.29 -2.00
CA ASN A 13 16.80 7.06 -1.54
C ASN A 13 15.38 7.29 -1.03
N ASN A 14 14.76 8.44 -1.33
CA ASN A 14 13.39 8.74 -0.91
C ASN A 14 12.39 8.32 -1.99
N TYR A 15 11.36 7.61 -1.55
CA TYR A 15 10.30 7.09 -2.39
C TYR A 15 8.94 7.36 -1.75
N ASP A 16 7.91 7.37 -2.57
CA ASP A 16 6.55 7.09 -2.14
C ASP A 16 5.93 6.05 -3.08
N ASP A 17 4.72 5.60 -2.77
CA ASP A 17 4.00 4.63 -3.58
C ASP A 17 2.52 5.01 -3.64
N ASP A 18 2.03 5.27 -4.85
CA ASP A 18 0.62 5.49 -5.11
C ASP A 18 -0.09 4.14 -5.29
N ILE A 19 -0.94 3.81 -4.33
CA ILE A 19 -1.63 2.53 -4.23
C ILE A 19 -3.05 2.71 -4.72
N THR A 20 -3.45 1.97 -5.74
CA THR A 20 -4.83 1.96 -6.26
C THR A 20 -5.48 0.61 -5.99
N VAL A 21 -6.68 0.64 -5.41
CA VAL A 21 -7.48 -0.55 -5.10
C VAL A 21 -8.80 -0.48 -5.85
N THR A 22 -9.14 -1.54 -6.58
CA THR A 22 -10.42 -1.67 -7.28
C THR A 22 -11.46 -2.36 -6.39
N ASP A 23 -12.74 -2.15 -6.70
CA ASP A 23 -13.87 -2.76 -5.98
C ASP A 23 -13.91 -2.48 -4.47
N VAL A 24 -13.49 -1.28 -4.03
CA VAL A 24 -13.65 -0.86 -2.63
C VAL A 24 -15.15 -0.82 -2.30
N PRO A 25 -15.63 -1.47 -1.24
CA PRO A 25 -17.03 -1.42 -0.88
C PRO A 25 -17.50 0.02 -0.57
N GLN A 26 -18.72 0.36 -0.97
CA GLN A 26 -19.36 1.60 -0.51
C GLN A 26 -19.42 1.60 1.03
N GLY A 27 -19.20 2.77 1.64
CA GLY A 27 -19.13 2.89 3.10
C GLY A 27 -17.77 2.49 3.69
N ARG A 28 -16.74 2.26 2.86
CA ARG A 28 -15.36 1.98 3.28
C ARG A 28 -14.37 2.94 2.63
N PHE A 29 -13.29 3.25 3.35
CA PHE A 29 -12.15 4.01 2.83
C PHE A 29 -10.83 3.28 3.11
N LEU A 30 -9.80 3.60 2.30
CA LEU A 30 -8.45 3.06 2.42
C LEU A 30 -7.62 3.89 3.41
N ALA A 31 -6.95 3.24 4.35
CA ALA A 31 -5.95 3.89 5.20
C ALA A 31 -4.68 3.04 5.27
N VAL A 32 -3.52 3.67 5.08
CA VAL A 32 -2.23 3.02 5.36
C VAL A 32 -2.06 2.93 6.87
N THR A 33 -1.89 1.72 7.38
CA THR A 33 -1.80 1.42 8.82
C THR A 33 -0.45 0.86 9.25
N ALA A 34 0.32 0.34 8.29
CA ALA A 34 1.70 -0.06 8.50
C ALA A 34 2.54 0.26 7.26
N ASN A 35 3.77 0.68 7.50
CA ASN A 35 4.82 0.85 6.49
C ASN A 35 6.13 0.51 7.19
N LYS A 36 6.64 -0.71 6.99
CA LYS A 36 7.84 -1.22 7.65
C LYS A 36 8.71 -1.99 6.67
N VAL A 37 9.95 -2.21 7.06
CA VAL A 37 10.86 -3.11 6.34
C VAL A 37 10.71 -4.51 6.95
N SER A 38 10.74 -5.55 6.12
CA SER A 38 10.78 -6.95 6.53
C SER A 38 12.01 -7.23 7.39
N ASP A 39 11.96 -8.28 8.21
CA ASP A 39 13.04 -8.63 9.14
C ASP A 39 14.37 -8.95 8.43
N ASP A 40 14.30 -9.45 7.18
CA ASP A 40 15.47 -9.72 6.35
C ASP A 40 16.01 -8.48 5.61
N GLY A 41 15.30 -7.35 5.68
CA GLY A 41 15.68 -6.09 5.06
C GLY A 41 15.44 -6.01 3.56
N THR A 42 14.84 -7.03 2.95
CA THR A 42 14.73 -7.14 1.48
C THR A 42 13.44 -6.57 0.91
N LYS A 43 12.41 -6.38 1.74
CA LYS A 43 11.07 -6.01 1.30
C LYS A 43 10.52 -4.91 2.18
N ARG A 44 9.81 -3.97 1.58
CA ARG A 44 8.94 -3.05 2.32
C ARG A 44 7.54 -3.62 2.39
N GLU A 45 7.00 -3.75 3.59
CA GLU A 45 5.66 -4.25 3.85
C GLU A 45 4.75 -3.08 4.21
N ILE A 46 3.77 -2.82 3.34
CA ILE A 46 2.76 -1.78 3.52
C ILE A 46 1.40 -2.45 3.73
N THR A 47 0.71 -2.08 4.80
CA THR A 47 -0.66 -2.54 5.05
C THR A 47 -1.64 -1.40 4.82
N VAL A 48 -2.55 -1.61 3.87
CA VAL A 48 -3.73 -0.77 3.64
C VAL A 48 -4.93 -1.45 4.27
N GLN A 49 -5.63 -0.75 5.15
CA GLN A 49 -6.81 -1.26 5.85
C GLN A 49 -8.08 -0.56 5.39
N LEU A 50 -9.16 -1.34 5.22
CA LEU A 50 -10.50 -0.83 4.93
C LEU A 50 -11.25 -0.49 6.20
N PHE A 51 -11.38 0.81 6.49
CA PHE A 51 -12.16 1.31 7.61
C PHE A 51 -13.55 1.75 7.19
N GLN A 52 -14.50 1.72 8.14
CA GLN A 52 -15.85 2.21 7.92
C GLN A 52 -15.88 3.73 7.84
N LEU A 53 -16.56 4.25 6.82
CA LEU A 53 -16.90 5.65 6.64
C LEU A 53 -18.15 5.70 5.77
N GLU A 54 -19.31 5.88 6.36
CA GLU A 54 -20.62 5.67 5.70
C GLU A 54 -20.79 6.45 4.39
N GLN A 55 -20.21 7.64 4.31
CA GLN A 55 -20.25 8.52 3.13
C GLN A 55 -19.23 8.16 2.04
N ALA A 56 -18.36 7.18 2.27
CA ALA A 56 -17.33 6.81 1.30
C ALA A 56 -17.97 6.17 0.06
N PRO A 57 -17.62 6.64 -1.16
CA PRO A 57 -18.31 6.24 -2.38
C PRO A 57 -18.02 4.79 -2.82
N GLY A 58 -16.94 4.18 -2.33
CA GLY A 58 -16.44 2.89 -2.82
C GLY A 58 -15.88 2.97 -4.25
N GLY A 59 -15.87 1.85 -4.97
CA GLY A 59 -15.35 1.75 -6.33
C GLY A 59 -13.82 1.72 -6.37
N THR A 60 -13.23 2.35 -7.39
CA THR A 60 -11.77 2.49 -7.48
C THR A 60 -11.31 3.65 -6.62
N GLN A 61 -10.45 3.38 -5.64
CA GLN A 61 -9.90 4.37 -4.72
C GLN A 61 -8.39 4.28 -4.69
N SER A 62 -7.74 5.40 -4.37
CA SER A 62 -6.29 5.47 -4.24
C SER A 62 -5.89 6.02 -2.88
N THR A 63 -4.73 5.59 -2.40
CA THR A 63 -4.05 6.13 -1.22
C THR A 63 -2.55 6.22 -1.52
N ASN A 64 -1.81 6.94 -0.68
CA ASN A 64 -0.36 7.07 -0.82
C ASN A 64 0.30 6.53 0.45
N SER A 65 1.40 5.80 0.30
CA SER A 65 2.16 5.20 1.40
C SER A 65 2.79 6.21 2.36
N GLY A 66 2.84 7.48 1.97
CA GLY A 66 3.69 8.51 2.56
C GLY A 66 5.13 8.38 2.09
N LEU A 67 5.93 9.42 2.31
CA LEU A 67 7.36 9.40 2.02
C LEU A 67 8.08 8.39 2.92
N PHE A 68 8.93 7.55 2.33
CA PHE A 68 9.83 6.66 3.06
C PHE A 68 11.23 6.62 2.42
N VAL A 69 12.21 6.22 3.22
CA VAL A 69 13.58 5.98 2.75
C VAL A 69 13.74 4.50 2.43
N LYS A 70 14.14 4.18 1.20
CA LYS A 70 14.50 2.83 0.76
C LYS A 70 15.81 2.40 1.45
N GLY A 71 15.77 1.28 2.16
CA GLY A 71 16.94 0.63 2.72
C GLY A 71 17.83 -0.01 1.65
N ASP A 72 19.13 -0.11 1.94
CA ASP A 72 20.16 -0.54 0.97
C ASP A 72 19.92 -1.94 0.38
N LYS A 73 19.21 -2.80 1.10
CA LYS A 73 18.90 -4.18 0.69
C LYS A 73 17.48 -4.35 0.17
N GLU A 74 16.63 -3.32 0.25
CA GLU A 74 15.25 -3.39 -0.19
C GLU A 74 15.19 -3.54 -1.71
N ILE A 75 14.53 -4.61 -2.18
CA ILE A 75 14.37 -4.95 -3.60
C ILE A 75 12.94 -4.79 -4.09
N SER A 76 11.94 -4.83 -3.21
CA SER A 76 10.52 -4.67 -3.57
C SER A 76 9.67 -4.06 -2.47
N ILE A 77 8.44 -3.69 -2.86
CA ILE A 77 7.37 -3.24 -1.97
C ILE A 77 6.19 -4.20 -2.11
N GLU A 78 5.76 -4.78 -0.99
CA GLU A 78 4.54 -5.56 -0.88
C GLU A 78 3.46 -4.74 -0.20
N VAL A 79 2.35 -4.52 -0.91
CA VAL A 79 1.15 -3.86 -0.39
C VAL A 79 0.09 -4.91 -0.15
N THR A 80 -0.33 -5.03 1.11
CA THR A 80 -1.43 -5.89 1.53
C THR A 80 -2.67 -5.04 1.84
N VAL A 81 -3.78 -5.31 1.16
CA VAL A 81 -5.09 -4.75 1.50
C VAL A 81 -5.80 -5.70 2.46
N SER A 82 -6.19 -5.22 3.64
CA SER A 82 -6.87 -6.02 4.66
C SER A 82 -8.14 -5.37 5.19
N GLN A 83 -9.03 -6.19 5.73
CA GLN A 83 -10.19 -5.75 6.48
C GLN A 83 -10.35 -6.64 7.71
N ASP A 84 -10.43 -6.04 8.90
CA ASP A 84 -10.67 -6.76 10.15
C ASP A 84 -9.67 -7.93 10.37
N GLY A 85 -8.41 -7.73 9.97
CA GLY A 85 -7.33 -8.74 10.03
C GLY A 85 -7.34 -9.78 8.91
N THR A 86 -8.30 -9.74 8.00
CA THR A 86 -8.36 -10.63 6.82
C THR A 86 -7.70 -9.97 5.62
N GLU A 87 -6.75 -10.66 4.99
CA GLU A 87 -6.17 -10.24 3.71
C GLU A 87 -7.20 -10.39 2.58
N LEU A 88 -7.33 -9.33 1.78
CA LEU A 88 -8.26 -9.27 0.63
C LEU A 88 -7.53 -9.27 -0.71
N ALA A 89 -6.37 -8.61 -0.77
CA ALA A 89 -5.54 -8.53 -1.96
C ALA A 89 -4.09 -8.21 -1.57
N THR A 90 -3.15 -8.65 -2.41
CA THR A 90 -1.73 -8.33 -2.26
C THR A 90 -1.12 -8.00 -3.62
N ASN A 91 -0.12 -7.12 -3.62
CA ASN A 91 0.71 -6.80 -4.79
C ASN A 91 2.15 -6.64 -4.31
N ASP A 92 3.08 -7.34 -4.96
CA ASP A 92 4.53 -7.23 -4.71
C ASP A 92 5.18 -6.71 -5.99
N GLN A 93 5.78 -5.52 -5.91
CA GLN A 93 6.41 -4.85 -7.04
C GLN A 93 7.86 -4.48 -6.71
N ALA A 94 8.77 -4.87 -7.60
CA ALA A 94 10.17 -4.48 -7.50
C ALA A 94 10.35 -2.97 -7.72
N TYR A 95 11.35 -2.37 -7.07
CA TYR A 95 11.79 -1.03 -7.45
C TYR A 95 12.26 -1.03 -8.91
N ALA A 96 11.90 0.00 -9.66
CA ALA A 96 12.39 0.23 -11.03
C ALA A 96 13.84 0.71 -11.06
#